data_AF-A0A1T2LCB7-F1
#
_entry.id   AF-A0A1T2LCB7-F1
#
_cell.length_a   1.000
_cell.length_b   1.000
_cell.length_c   1.000
_cell.angle_alpha   90.00
_cell.angle_beta   90.00
_cell.angle_gamma   90.00
#
_symmetry.space_group_name_H-M   'P 1'
#
loop_
_entity.id
_entity.type
_entity.pdbx_description
1 polymer ?
#
loop_
_entity_poly.entity_id
_entity_poly.type
_entity_poly.pdbx_seq_one_letter_code
_entity_poly.pdbx_strand_id
1 'polypeptide(L)'
;MKSDIKELNKKELRQFGLITGAIVAVLFGLFLPWVFENDIPTWPWIITAVLWLWAIVLPATLAPVYRAWMAFGNVLGFINTRIILGIMFYLMFLPAGFIMRLLGKDPMARKIDKDLESYRTIHACPKRNHVERPY
;
A
#
# COMPACT_ATOMS: atom_id res chain seq x y z
N MET A 1 -16.63 -5.46 -10.79
CA MET A 1 -16.64 -5.05 -9.37
C MET A 1 -16.92 -3.55 -9.33
N LYS A 2 -18.19 -3.16 -9.28
CA LYS A 2 -18.64 -1.77 -9.23
C LYS A 2 -18.30 -1.31 -7.81
N SER A 3 -17.28 -0.49 -7.63
CA SER A 3 -16.98 0.07 -6.31
C SER A 3 -18.23 0.82 -5.86
N ASP A 4 -18.88 0.36 -4.80
CA ASP A 4 -19.90 1.11 -4.06
C ASP A 4 -19.24 2.41 -3.59
N ILE A 5 -19.28 3.44 -4.43
CA ILE A 5 -18.98 4.80 -4.02
C ILE A 5 -20.17 5.20 -3.17
N LYS A 6 -20.11 4.80 -1.89
CA LYS A 6 -20.98 5.25 -0.81
C LYS A 6 -21.27 6.73 -1.05
N GLU A 7 -22.55 7.11 -1.10
CA GLU A 7 -22.91 8.50 -1.36
C GLU A 7 -22.15 9.39 -0.39
N LEU A 8 -21.31 10.25 -0.95
CA LEU A 8 -20.33 11.01 -0.20
C LEU A 8 -21.06 11.96 0.73
N ASN A 9 -20.76 11.85 2.02
CA ASN A 9 -21.36 12.76 3.00
C ASN A 9 -20.77 14.16 2.75
N LYS A 10 -21.60 15.21 2.78
CA LYS A 10 -21.15 16.61 2.61
C LYS A 10 -19.98 16.97 3.55
N LYS A 11 -19.92 16.33 4.72
CA LYS A 11 -18.81 16.46 5.68
C LYS A 11 -17.47 15.92 5.14
N GLU A 12 -17.47 14.79 4.45
CA GLU A 12 -16.27 14.17 3.88
C GLU A 12 -15.68 15.01 2.75
N LEU A 13 -16.53 15.59 1.90
CA LEU A 13 -16.12 16.50 0.83
C LEU A 13 -15.48 17.79 1.37
N ARG A 14 -16.05 18.34 2.45
CA ARG A 14 -15.46 19.50 3.16
C ARG A 14 -14.11 19.16 3.76
N GLN A 15 -14.03 18.02 4.46
CA GLN A 15 -12.79 17.57 5.09
C GLN A 15 -11.70 17.31 4.05
N PHE A 16 -12.04 16.76 2.89
CA PHE A 16 -11.10 16.61 1.77
C PHE A 16 -10.52 17.95 1.33
N GLY A 17 -11.36 18.94 1.01
CA GLY A 17 -10.89 20.25 0.58
C GLY A 17 -10.02 20.98 1.62
N LEU A 18 -10.38 20.85 2.91
CA LEU A 18 -9.59 21.40 4.01
C LEU A 18 -8.22 20.72 4.15
N ILE A 19 -8.20 19.39 4.14
CA ILE A 19 -6.96 18.60 4.26
C ILE A 19 -6.06 18.85 3.04
N THR A 20 -6.59 18.80 1.82
CA THR A 20 -5.81 19.06 0.61
C THR A 20 -5.25 20.48 0.60
N GLY A 21 -6.06 21.49 0.98
CA GLY A 21 -5.57 22.86 1.11
C GLY A 21 -4.48 23.03 2.18
N ALA A 22 -4.61 22.31 3.31
CA ALA A 22 -3.59 22.30 4.36
C ALA A 22 -2.29 21.64 3.89
N ILE A 23 -2.38 20.51 3.18
CA ILE A 23 -1.23 19.83 2.57
C ILE A 23 -0.53 20.76 1.59
N VAL A 24 -1.28 21.47 0.73
CA VAL A 24 -0.71 22.43 -0.22
C VAL A 24 0.02 23.57 0.50
N ALA A 25 -0.60 24.17 1.53
CA ALA A 25 0.03 25.24 2.30
C ALA A 25 1.29 24.78 3.02
N VAL A 26 1.26 23.61 3.68
CA VAL A 26 2.42 23.11 4.43
C VAL A 26 3.54 22.68 3.48
N LEU A 27 3.24 21.89 2.46
CA LEU A 27 4.27 21.39 1.55
C LEU A 27 4.86 22.50 0.69
N PHE A 28 4.03 23.28 0.00
CA PHE A 28 4.51 24.27 -0.97
C PHE A 28 4.75 25.66 -0.36
N GLY A 29 4.03 26.01 0.71
CA GLY A 29 4.17 27.31 1.37
C GLY A 29 5.22 27.32 2.48
N LEU A 30 5.53 26.19 3.12
CA LEU A 30 6.46 26.13 4.25
C LEU A 30 7.65 25.19 4.01
N PHE A 31 7.38 23.93 3.64
CA PHE A 31 8.41 22.90 3.55
C PHE A 31 9.34 23.09 2.34
N LEU A 32 8.79 23.34 1.15
CA LEU A 32 9.57 23.56 -0.07
C LEU A 32 10.46 24.82 0.01
N PRO A 33 9.95 25.99 0.45
CA PRO A 33 10.79 27.19 0.60
C PRO A 33 11.89 26.98 1.64
N TRP A 34 11.60 26.25 2.72
CA TRP A 34 12.58 25.91 3.74
C TRP A 34 13.69 24.97 3.25
N VAL A 35 13.36 23.98 2.41
CA VAL A 35 14.34 23.03 1.85
C VAL A 35 15.19 23.67 0.74
N PHE A 36 14.63 24.61 -0.02
CA PHE A 36 15.30 25.22 -1.18
C PHE A 36 15.87 26.63 -0.91
N GLU A 37 15.87 27.10 0.34
CA GLU A 37 16.33 28.45 0.75
C GLU A 37 15.78 29.59 -0.13
N ASN A 38 14.56 29.43 -0.63
CA ASN A 38 13.89 30.40 -1.49
C ASN A 38 12.90 31.24 -0.69
N ASP A 39 12.63 32.46 -1.18
CA ASP A 39 11.57 33.30 -0.62
C ASP A 39 10.24 32.56 -0.60
N ILE A 40 9.48 32.74 0.48
CA ILE A 40 8.17 32.10 0.66
C ILE A 40 7.26 32.53 -0.51
N PRO A 41 6.93 31.60 -1.43
CA PRO A 41 6.09 31.94 -2.54
C PRO A 41 4.67 32.24 -2.04
N THR A 42 4.06 33.30 -2.55
CA THR A 42 2.70 33.71 -2.15
C THR A 42 1.61 32.89 -2.85
N TRP A 43 1.92 32.26 -3.98
CA TRP A 43 0.95 31.50 -4.78
C TRP A 43 0.31 30.29 -4.05
N PRO A 44 1.00 29.49 -3.20
CA PRO A 44 0.38 28.38 -2.49
C PRO A 44 -0.67 28.84 -1.49
N TRP A 45 -0.45 29.98 -0.83
CA TRP A 45 -1.41 30.55 0.11
C TRP A 45 -2.70 30.99 -0.58
N ILE A 46 -2.59 31.57 -1.78
CA ILE A 46 -3.74 31.94 -2.61
C ILE A 46 -4.53 30.69 -2.99
N ILE A 47 -3.85 29.63 -3.43
CA ILE A 47 -4.48 28.36 -3.81
C ILE A 47 -5.18 27.71 -2.60
N THR A 48 -4.54 27.69 -1.43
CA THR A 48 -5.15 27.17 -0.21
C THR A 48 -6.39 27.98 0.18
N ALA A 49 -6.34 29.31 0.12
CA ALA A 49 -7.48 30.17 0.43
C ALA A 49 -8.66 29.91 -0.53
N VAL A 50 -8.39 29.79 -1.83
CA VAL A 50 -9.41 29.46 -2.85
C VAL A 50 -10.00 28.08 -2.60
N LEU A 51 -9.15 27.07 -2.31
CA LEU A 51 -9.60 25.71 -2.02
C LEU A 51 -10.47 25.63 -0.76
N TRP A 52 -10.07 26.31 0.31
CA TRP A 52 -10.83 26.35 1.56
C TRP A 52 -12.17 27.09 1.38
N LEU A 53 -12.17 28.22 0.68
CA LEU A 53 -13.41 28.95 0.37
C LEU A 53 -14.35 28.08 -0.47
N TRP A 54 -13.84 27.41 -1.50
CA TRP A 54 -14.64 26.52 -2.35
C TRP A 54 -15.17 25.31 -1.57
N ALA A 55 -14.36 24.72 -0.69
CA ALA A 55 -14.79 23.62 0.17
C ALA A 55 -15.93 24.02 1.12
N ILE A 56 -15.92 25.26 1.64
CA ILE A 56 -16.96 25.76 2.55
C ILE A 56 -18.26 26.08 1.80
N VAL A 57 -18.15 26.80 0.67
CA VAL A 57 -19.29 27.37 -0.06
C VAL A 57 -20.03 26.32 -0.90
N LEU A 58 -19.32 25.47 -1.66
CA LEU A 58 -19.94 24.51 -2.58
C LEU A 58 -19.26 23.13 -2.53
N PRO A 59 -19.34 22.41 -1.39
CA PRO A 59 -18.72 21.08 -1.25
C PRO A 59 -19.28 20.05 -2.25
N ALA A 60 -20.53 20.21 -2.70
CA ALA A 60 -21.17 19.29 -3.65
C ALA A 60 -20.46 19.27 -5.03
N THR A 61 -19.89 20.40 -5.45
CA THR A 61 -19.14 20.50 -6.73
C THR A 61 -17.77 19.85 -6.66
N LEU A 62 -17.22 19.60 -5.46
CA LEU A 62 -15.99 18.84 -5.27
C LEU A 62 -16.19 17.33 -5.43
N ALA A 63 -17.42 16.83 -5.49
CA ALA A 63 -17.70 15.40 -5.62
C ALA A 63 -17.02 14.71 -6.83
N PRO A 64 -17.08 15.24 -8.08
CA PRO A 64 -16.37 14.64 -9.21
C PRO A 64 -14.85 14.69 -9.04
N VAL A 65 -14.30 15.80 -8.53
CA VAL A 65 -12.85 15.96 -8.28
C VAL A 65 -12.38 14.96 -7.23
N TYR A 66 -13.12 14.83 -6.13
CA TYR A 66 -12.86 13.84 -5.09
C TYR A 66 -12.85 12.42 -5.65
N ARG A 67 -13.84 12.06 -6.48
CA ARG A 67 -13.91 10.73 -7.09
C ARG A 67 -12.70 10.44 -7.99
N ALA A 68 -12.31 11.40 -8.83
CA ALA A 68 -11.12 11.28 -9.67
C ALA A 68 -9.84 11.14 -8.83
N TRP A 69 -9.70 11.96 -7.78
CA TRP A 69 -8.57 11.90 -6.86
C TRP A 69 -8.49 10.57 -6.12
N MET A 70 -9.61 10.04 -5.64
CA MET A 70 -9.66 8.74 -4.98
C MET A 70 -9.38 7.59 -5.95
N ALA A 71 -9.83 7.67 -7.21
CA ALA A 71 -9.47 6.70 -8.24
C ALA A 71 -7.95 6.68 -8.47
N PHE A 72 -7.33 7.86 -8.56
CA PHE A 72 -5.88 7.99 -8.64
C PHE A 72 -5.18 7.41 -7.39
N GLY A 73 -5.68 7.73 -6.19
CA GLY A 73 -5.19 7.16 -4.94
C GLY A 73 -5.28 5.63 -4.88
N ASN A 74 -6.34 5.04 -5.43
CA ASN A 74 -6.47 3.58 -5.53
C ASN A 74 -5.43 2.97 -6.48
N VAL A 75 -5.15 3.62 -7.62
CA VAL A 75 -4.11 3.17 -8.55
C VAL A 75 -2.73 3.28 -7.91
N LEU A 76 -2.44 4.39 -7.21
CA LEU A 76 -1.21 4.54 -6.44
C LEU A 76 -1.09 3.49 -5.34
N GLY A 77 -2.17 3.24 -4.60
CA GLY A 77 -2.21 2.20 -3.57
C GLY A 77 -1.96 0.82 -4.17
N PHE A 78 -2.54 0.53 -5.33
CA PHE A 78 -2.25 -0.69 -6.08
C PHE A 78 -0.75 -0.80 -6.37
N ILE A 79 -0.14 0.23 -6.97
CA ILE A 79 1.29 0.22 -7.30
C ILE A 79 2.15 0.07 -6.03
N ASN A 80 1.85 0.84 -4.98
CA ASN A 80 2.59 0.85 -3.72
C ASN A 80 2.64 -0.54 -3.08
N THR A 81 1.51 -1.26 -3.01
CA THR A 81 1.50 -2.63 -2.49
C THR A 81 2.42 -3.55 -3.28
N ARG A 82 2.47 -3.45 -4.62
CA ARG A 82 3.37 -4.29 -5.44
C ARG A 82 4.83 -3.91 -5.23
N ILE A 83 5.13 -2.63 -5.10
CA ILE A 83 6.48 -2.15 -4.79
C ILE A 83 6.94 -2.71 -3.44
N ILE A 84 6.12 -2.56 -2.39
CA ILE A 84 6.46 -3.06 -1.05
C ILE A 84 6.69 -4.58 -1.08
N LEU A 85 5.77 -5.34 -1.68
CA LEU A 85 5.92 -6.79 -1.79
C LEU A 85 7.16 -7.18 -2.63
N GLY A 86 7.41 -6.46 -3.72
CA GLY A 86 8.60 -6.64 -4.55
C GLY A 86 9.88 -6.41 -3.75
N ILE A 87 9.98 -5.31 -3.03
CA ILE A 87 11.11 -4.99 -2.16
C ILE A 87 11.31 -6.09 -1.11
N MET A 88 10.25 -6.50 -0.42
CA MET A 88 10.33 -7.60 0.56
C MET A 88 10.84 -8.89 -0.08
N PHE A 89 10.34 -9.24 -1.27
CA PHE A 89 10.81 -10.41 -2.00
C PHE A 89 12.31 -10.33 -2.32
N TYR A 90 12.76 -9.22 -2.91
CA TYR A 90 14.16 -9.07 -3.33
C TYR A 90 15.13 -8.87 -2.16
N LEU A 91 14.72 -8.25 -1.06
CA LEU A 91 15.59 -7.98 0.09
C LEU A 91 15.57 -9.07 1.17
N MET A 92 14.48 -9.81 1.30
CA MET A 92 14.37 -10.82 2.35
C MET A 92 14.35 -12.23 1.77
N PHE A 93 13.36 -12.53 0.92
CA PHE A 93 13.11 -13.91 0.49
C PHE A 93 14.15 -14.41 -0.53
N LEU A 94 14.51 -13.58 -1.50
CA LEU A 94 15.49 -13.90 -2.53
C LEU A 94 16.89 -14.15 -1.95
N PRO A 95 17.47 -13.27 -1.10
CA PRO A 95 18.77 -13.55 -0.49
C PRO A 95 18.70 -14.72 0.49
N ALA A 96 17.62 -14.88 1.25
CA ALA A 96 17.48 -16.06 2.12
C ALA A 96 17.51 -17.36 1.30
N GLY A 97 16.77 -17.42 0.18
CA GLY A 97 16.80 -18.57 -0.73
C GLY A 97 18.17 -18.78 -1.39
N PHE A 98 18.86 -17.70 -1.76
CA PHE A 98 20.20 -17.76 -2.33
C PHE A 98 21.23 -18.28 -1.32
N ILE A 99 21.17 -17.82 -0.06
CA ILE A 99 21.99 -18.30 1.05
C ILE A 99 21.73 -19.78 1.31
N MET A 100 20.46 -20.21 1.37
CA MET A 100 20.12 -21.63 1.53
C MET A 100 20.70 -22.49 0.40
N ARG A 101 20.63 -21.99 -0.85
CA ARG A 101 21.20 -22.65 -2.02
C ARG A 101 22.73 -22.76 -1.93
N LEU A 102 23.42 -21.70 -1.49
CA LEU A 102 24.87 -21.71 -1.25
C LEU A 102 25.27 -22.69 -0.14
N LEU A 103 24.49 -22.77 0.94
CA LEU A 103 24.69 -23.72 2.04
C LEU A 103 24.29 -25.16 1.68
N GLY A 104 23.85 -25.42 0.44
CA GLY A 104 23.43 -26.75 -0.01
C GLY A 104 22.14 -27.27 0.63
N LYS A 105 21.43 -26.43 1.40
CA LYS A 105 20.18 -26.81 2.07
C LYS A 105 19.02 -26.71 1.09
N ASP A 106 18.36 -27.84 0.85
CA ASP A 106 17.15 -27.91 0.04
C ASP A 106 15.95 -28.34 0.91
N PRO A 107 15.33 -27.41 1.65
CA PRO A 107 14.25 -27.73 2.59
C PRO A 107 13.00 -28.30 1.90
N MET A 108 12.87 -28.08 0.59
CA MET A 108 11.75 -28.60 -0.20
C MET A 108 12.12 -29.89 -0.96
N ALA A 109 13.32 -30.45 -0.75
CA ALA A 109 13.80 -31.67 -1.42
C ALA A 109 13.49 -31.68 -2.93
N ARG A 110 13.76 -30.56 -3.60
CA ARG A 110 13.43 -30.32 -5.02
C ARG A 110 14.41 -30.98 -5.97
N LYS A 111 15.58 -31.40 -5.48
CA LYS A 111 16.52 -32.18 -6.27
C LYS A 111 15.95 -33.57 -6.57
N ILE A 112 15.97 -33.94 -7.84
CA ILE A 112 15.62 -35.28 -8.29
C ILE A 112 16.75 -36.23 -7.88
N ASP A 113 16.46 -37.10 -6.92
CA ASP A 113 17.27 -38.25 -6.58
C ASP A 113 16.90 -39.44 -7.49
N LYS A 114 17.88 -39.95 -8.23
CA LYS A 114 17.69 -41.08 -9.15
C LYS A 114 17.84 -42.44 -8.47
N ASP A 115 18.36 -42.45 -7.24
CA ASP A 115 18.61 -43.67 -6.47
C ASP A 115 17.39 -44.06 -5.61
N LEU A 116 16.41 -43.15 -5.50
CA LEU A 116 15.14 -43.41 -4.83
C LEU A 116 14.18 -44.18 -5.75
N GLU A 117 13.67 -45.32 -5.28
CA GLU A 117 12.60 -46.08 -5.97
C GLU A 117 11.28 -45.28 -6.06
N SER A 118 11.02 -44.39 -5.10
CA SER A 118 9.82 -43.55 -5.07
C SER A 118 9.99 -42.35 -4.15
N TYR A 119 9.44 -41.19 -4.54
CA TYR A 119 9.38 -39.97 -3.71
C TYR A 119 8.22 -39.99 -2.68
N ARG A 120 7.41 -41.05 -2.65
CA ARG A 120 6.29 -41.14 -1.71
C ARG A 120 6.80 -41.31 -0.29
N THR A 121 6.52 -40.33 0.57
CA THR A 121 6.71 -40.48 2.01
C THR A 121 5.58 -41.34 2.57
N ILE A 122 5.91 -42.51 3.14
CA ILE A 122 4.91 -43.34 3.81
C ILE A 122 4.54 -42.67 5.13
N HIS A 123 3.30 -42.19 5.23
CA HIS A 123 2.76 -41.71 6.48
C HIS A 123 2.34 -42.90 7.33
N ALA A 124 2.90 -43.01 8.54
CA ALA A 124 2.41 -43.97 9.52
C ALA A 124 0.96 -43.63 9.89
N CYS A 125 0.10 -44.64 10.06
CA CYS A 125 -1.26 -44.43 10.55
C CYS A 125 -1.20 -43.59 11.84
N PRO A 126 -1.92 -42.45 11.90
CA PRO A 126 -2.01 -41.68 13.13
C PRO A 126 -2.53 -42.58 14.25
N LYS A 127 -1.91 -42.51 15.44
CA LYS A 127 -2.40 -43.26 16.60
C LYS A 127 -3.83 -42.83 16.92
N ARG A 128 -4.69 -43.74 17.38
CA ARG A 128 -6.12 -43.48 17.66
C ARG A 128 -6.36 -42.26 18.56
N ASN A 129 -5.42 -41.98 19.47
CA ASN A 129 -5.53 -40.89 20.45
C ASN A 129 -5.01 -39.54 19.90
N HIS A 130 -4.55 -39.47 18.65
CA HIS A 130 -4.06 -38.23 18.03
C HIS A 130 -5.17 -37.18 17.89
N VAL A 131 -6.44 -37.61 17.85
CA VAL A 131 -7.61 -36.71 17.81
C VAL A 131 -8.03 -36.19 19.18
N GLU A 132 -7.48 -36.72 20.27
CA GLU A 132 -7.86 -36.33 21.65
C GLU A 132 -7.18 -35.04 22.10
N ARG A 133 -6.07 -34.64 21.47
CA ARG A 133 -5.38 -33.38 21.74
C ARG A 133 -5.07 -32.65 20.43
N PRO A 134 -5.97 -31.75 20.01
CA PRO A 134 -5.86 -31.08 18.71
C PRO A 134 -4.81 -29.95 18.68
N TYR A 135 -4.10 -29.69 19.77
CA TYR A 135 -3.07 -28.65 19.90
C TYR A 135 -1.79 -29.20 20.54
#